data_AF-A0A8K0RK13-F1
#
_entry.id   AF-A0A8K0RK13-F1
#
_cell.length_a   1.000
_cell.length_b   1.000
_cell.length_c   1.000
_cell.angle_alpha   90.00
_cell.angle_beta   90.00
_cell.angle_gamma   90.00
#
_symmetry.space_group_name_H-M   'P 1'
#
loop_
_entity.id
_entity.type
_entity.pdbx_description
1 polymer ?
#
loop_
_entity_poly.entity_id
_entity_poly.type
_entity_poly.pdbx_seq_one_letter_code
_entity_poly.pdbx_strand_id
1 'polypeptide(L)'
;MSRMSRLWSFLVVLVIQLHCVVHGYMIDQDCGGQCNALAMFINLLTLASDDRQFVQNRVDAAFRLIENSVTEMNRSPINTQIDDLYYTLLGRRFGAQSTVKTNFENLLRLRNRNDNDQTSHTQNGQIDFRFYCTVKRIEKRGDRYWNKDRNMVYKLDEITSPGGRFANCMDLTSPALMITFTNTEFKYSEIQICPWFLSKVRGYKFKDLSSLPSAVFSLVARVAVPIAARVMYTPIDSFSLMDKTLVHEMTHTDQFSPPTIDVEGDPYGFMNAQRVAADWVRDNSKPDPMRNADNYSLFAVGTWIIAKGGGPINPDGTFRAPQSTPKPRI
;
A
#
# COMPACT_ATOMS: atom_id res chain seq x y z
N MET A 1 29.54 -24.07 34.41
CA MET A 1 28.88 -23.91 33.09
C MET A 1 29.87 -24.21 31.99
N SER A 2 29.59 -25.19 31.14
CA SER A 2 30.54 -25.73 30.15
C SER A 2 30.71 -24.79 28.95
N ARG A 3 31.89 -24.82 28.31
CA ARG A 3 32.18 -24.03 27.09
C ARG A 3 31.14 -24.23 25.97
N MET A 4 30.42 -25.36 25.94
CA MET A 4 29.36 -25.61 24.96
C MET A 4 28.12 -24.73 25.15
N SER A 5 27.77 -24.33 26.37
CA SER A 5 26.58 -23.48 26.58
C SER A 5 26.78 -22.05 26.04
N ARG A 6 28.02 -21.55 26.02
CA ARG A 6 28.35 -20.22 25.49
C ARG A 6 28.35 -20.18 23.96
N LEU A 7 28.76 -21.28 23.29
CA LEU A 7 28.74 -21.39 21.84
C LEU A 7 27.31 -21.47 21.29
N TRP A 8 26.41 -22.18 21.96
CA TRP A 8 24.99 -22.23 21.59
C TRP A 8 24.29 -20.88 21.74
N SER A 9 24.56 -20.14 22.82
CA SER A 9 24.01 -18.79 22.98
C SER A 9 24.51 -17.82 21.89
N PHE A 10 25.78 -17.91 21.49
CA PHE A 10 26.33 -17.09 20.40
C PHE A 10 25.73 -17.44 19.04
N LEU A 11 25.55 -18.73 18.73
CA LEU A 11 24.96 -19.16 17.45
C LEU A 11 23.49 -18.75 17.36
N VAL A 12 22.73 -18.85 18.45
CA VAL A 12 21.32 -18.41 18.50
C VAL A 12 21.22 -16.89 18.35
N VAL A 13 22.11 -16.10 18.96
CA VAL A 13 22.14 -14.63 18.77
C VAL A 13 22.53 -14.25 17.33
N LEU A 14 23.51 -14.94 16.73
CA LEU A 14 23.94 -14.69 15.35
C LEU A 14 22.84 -15.03 14.33
N VAL A 15 22.15 -16.17 14.52
CA VAL A 15 21.02 -16.59 13.67
C VAL A 15 19.82 -15.66 13.85
N ILE A 16 19.58 -15.11 15.04
CA ILE A 16 18.43 -14.20 15.29
C ILE A 16 18.68 -12.78 14.79
N GLN A 17 19.93 -12.28 14.81
CA GLN A 17 20.26 -11.00 14.15
C GLN A 17 20.04 -11.03 12.63
N LEU A 18 19.98 -12.21 12.01
CA LEU A 18 19.71 -12.40 10.58
C LEU A 18 18.21 -12.38 10.21
N HIS A 19 17.28 -12.26 11.16
CA HIS A 19 15.83 -12.36 10.90
C HIS A 19 15.08 -11.01 10.78
N CYS A 20 15.75 -9.86 10.84
CA CYS A 20 15.17 -8.64 10.28
C CYS A 20 15.23 -8.80 8.74
N VAL A 21 14.24 -9.51 8.17
CA VAL A 21 14.17 -9.81 6.74
C VAL A 21 14.39 -8.52 5.97
N VAL A 22 15.42 -8.53 5.13
CA VAL A 22 15.76 -7.39 4.30
C VAL A 22 14.77 -7.34 3.16
N HIS A 23 13.93 -6.31 3.20
CA HIS A 23 13.05 -5.98 2.10
C HIS A 23 13.64 -4.77 1.37
N GLY A 24 13.40 -4.62 0.07
CA GLY A 24 13.83 -3.42 -0.66
C GLY A 24 12.96 -2.19 -0.39
N TYR A 25 12.33 -2.14 0.78
CA TYR A 25 11.62 -1.01 1.34
C TYR A 25 12.01 -0.85 2.81
N MET A 26 11.94 0.38 3.31
CA MET A 26 12.21 0.68 4.71
C MET A 26 10.93 1.08 5.43
N ILE A 27 10.75 0.57 6.65
CA ILE A 27 9.76 1.11 7.59
C ILE A 27 10.52 1.85 8.68
N ASP A 28 10.12 3.11 8.88
CA ASP A 28 10.76 4.01 9.83
C ASP A 28 10.76 3.45 11.26
N GLN A 29 11.77 3.80 12.05
CA GLN A 29 11.91 3.31 13.42
C GLN A 29 10.88 3.92 14.38
N ASP A 30 10.34 5.11 14.07
CA ASP A 30 9.27 5.72 14.85
C ASP A 30 7.91 5.03 14.64
N CYS A 31 7.81 4.07 13.71
CA CYS A 31 6.70 3.13 13.65
C CYS A 31 6.66 2.17 14.84
N GLY A 32 7.47 2.34 15.89
CA GLY A 32 7.50 1.43 17.01
C GLY A 32 8.48 0.27 16.81
N GLY A 33 8.93 -0.28 17.93
CA GLY A 33 9.85 -1.41 18.00
C GLY A 33 11.27 -1.09 17.56
N GLN A 34 12.21 -1.28 18.49
CA GLN A 34 13.58 -1.52 18.08
C GLN A 34 13.63 -2.92 17.46
N CYS A 35 14.27 -3.11 16.30
CA CYS A 35 14.69 -4.43 15.79
C CYS A 35 15.82 -4.97 16.72
N ASN A 36 15.59 -4.95 18.03
CA ASN A 36 16.49 -5.47 19.03
C ASN A 36 16.12 -6.93 19.20
N ALA A 37 16.99 -7.82 18.70
CA ALA A 37 16.91 -9.27 18.92
C ALA A 37 16.67 -9.63 20.40
N LEU A 38 17.13 -8.79 21.33
CA LEU A 38 16.93 -8.93 22.78
C LEU A 38 15.47 -8.68 23.22
N ALA A 39 14.74 -7.77 22.57
CA ALA A 39 13.33 -7.50 22.86
C ALA A 39 12.42 -8.66 22.39
N MET A 40 12.81 -9.37 21.33
CA MET A 40 12.09 -10.56 20.84
C MET A 40 12.12 -11.71 21.86
N PHE A 41 13.20 -11.81 22.66
CA PHE A 41 13.35 -12.85 23.69
C PHE A 41 12.65 -12.52 25.02
N ILE A 42 12.46 -11.23 25.33
CA ILE A 42 11.87 -10.79 26.60
C ILE A 42 10.35 -10.53 26.48
N ASN A 43 9.84 -10.15 25.30
CA ASN A 43 8.42 -9.80 25.09
C ASN A 43 7.48 -10.98 24.78
N LEU A 44 7.80 -12.21 25.18
CA LEU A 44 6.87 -13.35 24.99
C LEU A 44 5.53 -13.18 25.77
N LEU A 45 5.39 -12.15 26.60
CA LEU A 45 4.22 -11.91 27.46
C LEU A 45 3.56 -10.53 27.31
N THR A 46 4.03 -9.66 26.40
CA THR A 46 3.43 -8.33 26.17
C THR A 46 3.04 -8.18 24.71
N LEU A 47 1.79 -8.56 24.43
CA LEU A 47 1.07 -8.42 23.15
C LEU A 47 0.81 -6.94 22.74
N ALA A 48 1.76 -6.04 22.96
CA ALA A 48 1.77 -4.77 22.25
C ALA A 48 2.28 -5.05 20.83
N SER A 49 1.37 -5.42 19.93
CA SER A 49 1.68 -5.59 18.51
C SER A 49 2.32 -4.31 18.00
N ASP A 50 3.61 -4.39 17.70
CA ASP A 50 4.39 -3.27 17.22
C ASP A 50 3.79 -2.69 15.92
N ASP A 51 3.64 -1.36 15.85
CA ASP A 51 3.09 -0.64 14.71
C ASP A 51 3.90 -0.95 13.44
N ARG A 52 5.21 -1.13 13.58
CA ARG A 52 6.14 -1.51 12.53
C ARG A 52 5.81 -2.88 11.96
N GLN A 53 5.60 -3.89 12.80
CA GLN A 53 5.21 -5.23 12.34
C GLN A 53 3.84 -5.21 11.65
N PHE A 54 2.90 -4.43 12.19
CA PHE A 54 1.59 -4.26 11.56
C PHE A 54 1.73 -3.64 10.16
N VAL A 55 2.46 -2.53 10.04
CA VAL A 55 2.70 -1.87 8.75
C VAL A 55 3.46 -2.79 7.80
N GLN A 56 4.45 -3.54 8.27
CA GLN A 56 5.18 -4.51 7.47
C GLN A 56 4.26 -5.57 6.86
N ASN A 57 3.40 -6.17 7.68
CA ASN A 57 2.43 -7.15 7.21
C ASN A 57 1.49 -6.59 6.13
N ARG A 58 1.20 -5.28 6.19
CA ARG A 58 0.31 -4.56 5.27
C ARG A 58 1.02 -4.16 3.98
N VAL A 59 2.28 -3.74 4.05
CA VAL A 59 3.14 -3.54 2.88
C VAL A 59 3.31 -4.87 2.13
N ASP A 60 3.58 -5.96 2.84
CA ASP A 60 3.67 -7.29 2.22
C ASP A 60 2.33 -7.72 1.62
N ALA A 61 1.19 -7.34 2.24
CA ALA A 61 -0.13 -7.60 1.68
C ALA A 61 -0.36 -6.82 0.38
N ALA A 62 0.02 -5.54 0.33
CA ALA A 62 -0.03 -4.72 -0.88
C ALA A 62 0.80 -5.34 -2.01
N PHE A 63 2.04 -5.77 -1.73
CA PHE A 63 2.85 -6.48 -2.72
C PHE A 63 2.24 -7.80 -3.16
N ARG A 64 1.55 -8.54 -2.28
CA ARG A 64 0.81 -9.75 -2.67
C ARG A 64 -0.36 -9.45 -3.62
N LEU A 65 -1.02 -8.30 -3.50
CA LEU A 65 -2.03 -7.86 -4.47
C LEU A 65 -1.38 -7.63 -5.84
N ILE A 66 -0.27 -6.89 -5.89
CA ILE A 66 0.50 -6.61 -7.11
C ILE A 66 1.00 -7.91 -7.76
N GLU A 67 1.59 -8.82 -6.97
CA GLU A 67 2.09 -10.12 -7.41
C GLU A 67 0.99 -11.00 -8.00
N ASN A 68 -0.20 -11.00 -7.37
CA ASN A 68 -1.36 -11.70 -7.90
C ASN A 68 -1.78 -11.13 -9.26
N SER A 69 -1.86 -9.81 -9.40
CA SER A 69 -2.17 -9.18 -10.69
C SER A 69 -1.18 -9.52 -11.79
N VAL A 70 0.12 -9.48 -11.51
CA VAL A 70 1.14 -9.90 -12.48
C VAL A 70 0.99 -11.38 -12.84
N THR A 71 0.72 -12.24 -11.85
CA THR A 71 0.49 -13.68 -12.08
C THR A 71 -0.69 -13.92 -13.01
N GLU A 72 -1.82 -13.25 -12.77
CA GLU A 72 -3.01 -13.40 -13.60
C GLU A 72 -2.85 -12.79 -15.00
N MET A 73 -2.18 -11.64 -15.12
CA MET A 73 -1.85 -11.03 -16.42
C MET A 73 -0.85 -11.87 -17.24
N ASN A 74 -0.10 -12.78 -16.61
CA ASN A 74 0.79 -13.72 -17.29
C ASN A 74 0.09 -14.98 -17.80
N ARG A 75 -1.17 -15.22 -17.45
CA ARG A 75 -1.92 -16.39 -17.93
C ARG A 75 -2.25 -16.26 -19.42
N SER A 76 -2.26 -17.40 -20.11
CA SER A 76 -2.63 -17.49 -21.52
C SER A 76 -3.64 -18.63 -21.70
N PRO A 77 -4.91 -18.34 -22.04
CA PRO A 77 -5.50 -17.00 -22.14
C PRO A 77 -5.60 -16.33 -20.76
N ILE A 78 -5.66 -14.99 -20.73
CA ILE A 78 -6.00 -14.24 -19.52
C ILE A 78 -7.43 -14.59 -19.08
N ASN A 79 -7.68 -14.61 -17.77
CA ASN A 79 -9.04 -14.77 -17.24
C ASN A 79 -9.93 -13.63 -17.77
N THR A 80 -11.05 -13.97 -18.41
CA THR A 80 -11.95 -13.00 -19.04
C THR A 80 -12.53 -11.99 -18.04
N GLN A 81 -12.80 -12.39 -16.79
CA GLN A 81 -13.29 -11.49 -15.75
C GLN A 81 -12.22 -10.47 -15.33
N ILE A 82 -10.95 -10.85 -15.39
CA ILE A 82 -9.82 -9.94 -15.09
C ILE A 82 -9.60 -8.98 -16.26
N ASP A 83 -9.72 -9.47 -17.49
CA ASP A 83 -9.67 -8.61 -18.68
C ASP A 83 -10.86 -7.63 -18.75
N ASP A 84 -12.06 -8.07 -18.36
CA ASP A 84 -13.23 -7.18 -18.20
C ASP A 84 -12.97 -6.12 -17.13
N LEU A 85 -12.45 -6.51 -15.96
CA LEU A 85 -12.08 -5.57 -14.91
C LEU A 85 -11.00 -4.57 -15.39
N TYR A 86 -10.00 -5.06 -16.13
CA TYR A 86 -8.95 -4.25 -16.72
C TYR A 86 -9.56 -3.22 -17.69
N TYR A 87 -10.50 -3.62 -18.54
CA TYR A 87 -11.22 -2.68 -19.42
C TYR A 87 -12.08 -1.68 -18.63
N THR A 88 -12.82 -2.15 -17.63
CA THR A 88 -13.66 -1.32 -16.77
C THR A 88 -12.86 -0.23 -16.03
N LEU A 89 -11.64 -0.54 -15.61
CA LEU A 89 -10.80 0.40 -14.87
C LEU A 89 -9.79 1.14 -15.76
N LEU A 90 -9.37 0.63 -16.90
CA LEU A 90 -8.28 1.26 -17.67
C LEU A 90 -8.72 1.66 -19.08
N GLY A 91 -9.98 1.43 -19.44
CA GLY A 91 -10.57 1.82 -20.72
C GLY A 91 -10.04 1.05 -21.92
N ARG A 92 -9.22 0.03 -21.71
CA ARG A 92 -8.51 -0.71 -22.76
C ARG A 92 -8.52 -2.19 -22.42
N ARG A 93 -8.50 -3.07 -23.42
CA ARG A 93 -8.34 -4.51 -23.17
C ARG A 93 -6.87 -4.82 -22.88
N PHE A 94 -6.64 -5.87 -22.11
CA PHE A 94 -5.28 -6.31 -21.81
C PHE A 94 -4.56 -6.74 -23.10
N GLY A 95 -3.30 -6.36 -23.23
CA GLY A 95 -2.43 -6.73 -24.34
C GLY A 95 -1.06 -7.18 -23.86
N ALA A 96 -0.32 -7.89 -24.70
CA ALA A 96 0.98 -8.47 -24.37
C ALA A 96 2.03 -7.45 -23.87
N GLN A 97 1.88 -6.17 -24.26
CA GLN A 97 2.73 -5.05 -23.84
C GLN A 97 1.98 -4.07 -22.92
N SER A 98 1.26 -4.60 -21.92
CA SER A 98 0.60 -3.77 -20.92
C SER A 98 1.63 -3.01 -20.07
N THR A 99 1.58 -1.68 -20.07
CA THR A 99 2.41 -0.86 -19.19
C THR A 99 2.06 -1.06 -17.71
N VAL A 100 0.82 -1.42 -17.40
CA VAL A 100 0.38 -1.79 -16.04
C VAL A 100 1.14 -2.99 -15.53
N LYS A 101 1.24 -4.05 -16.35
CA LYS A 101 2.05 -5.23 -16.00
C LYS A 101 3.51 -4.85 -15.77
N THR A 102 4.11 -4.09 -16.70
CA THR A 102 5.51 -3.65 -16.56
C THR A 102 5.74 -2.85 -15.28
N ASN A 103 4.83 -1.94 -14.93
CA ASN A 103 4.97 -1.12 -13.73
C ASN A 103 4.80 -1.93 -12.45
N PHE A 104 3.86 -2.88 -12.42
CA PHE A 104 3.74 -3.82 -11.31
C PHE A 104 4.96 -4.72 -11.16
N GLU A 105 5.53 -5.23 -12.27
CA GLU A 105 6.78 -5.99 -12.24
C GLU A 105 7.95 -5.16 -11.70
N ASN A 106 8.02 -3.86 -12.04
CA ASN A 106 9.03 -2.96 -11.50
C ASN A 106 8.90 -2.78 -9.97
N LEU A 107 7.69 -2.60 -9.46
CA LEU A 107 7.45 -2.56 -8.01
C LEU A 107 7.87 -3.87 -7.32
N LEU A 108 7.55 -5.04 -7.91
CA LEU A 108 7.95 -6.34 -7.37
C LEU A 108 9.47 -6.56 -7.38
N ARG A 109 10.17 -6.05 -8.39
CA ARG A 109 11.65 -6.09 -8.42
C ARG A 109 12.24 -5.31 -7.25
N LEU A 110 11.64 -4.17 -6.89
CA LEU A 110 12.09 -3.37 -5.75
C LEU A 110 11.89 -4.10 -4.44
N ARG A 111 10.72 -4.75 -4.22
CA ARG A 111 10.47 -5.57 -3.02
C ARG A 111 11.62 -6.54 -2.69
N ASN A 112 12.15 -7.18 -3.73
CA ASN A 112 13.14 -8.26 -3.60
C ASN A 112 14.60 -7.75 -3.54
N ARG A 113 14.85 -6.44 -3.57
CA ARG A 113 16.21 -5.91 -3.43
C ARG A 113 16.70 -6.03 -2.00
N ASN A 114 17.92 -6.54 -1.84
CA ASN A 114 18.59 -6.74 -0.56
C ASN A 114 19.61 -5.63 -0.26
N ASP A 115 19.34 -4.40 -0.73
CA ASP A 115 20.27 -3.27 -0.62
C ASP A 115 20.01 -2.55 0.71
N ASN A 116 20.35 -3.23 1.80
CA ASN A 116 20.21 -2.73 3.17
C ASN A 116 21.28 -1.70 3.56
N ASP A 117 22.09 -1.26 2.60
CA ASP A 117 23.07 -0.23 2.88
C ASP A 117 22.34 1.12 2.95
N GLN A 118 21.96 1.47 4.18
CA GLN A 118 21.45 2.79 4.55
C GLN A 118 22.40 3.93 4.13
N THR A 119 23.63 3.61 3.68
CA THR A 119 24.67 4.56 3.32
C THR A 119 25.10 4.53 1.84
N SER A 120 24.95 3.42 1.10
CA SER A 120 25.33 3.35 -0.32
C SER A 120 24.18 3.71 -1.27
N HIS A 121 23.85 4.99 -1.28
CA HIS A 121 22.69 5.57 -1.96
C HIS A 121 22.72 5.61 -3.50
N THR A 122 23.55 4.87 -4.21
CA THR A 122 23.77 5.15 -5.64
C THR A 122 24.22 4.01 -6.54
N GLN A 123 24.39 2.77 -6.10
CA GLN A 123 25.10 1.84 -6.98
C GLN A 123 24.43 1.52 -8.32
N ASN A 124 23.15 1.86 -8.56
CA ASN A 124 22.53 1.80 -9.91
C ASN A 124 21.36 2.79 -10.15
N GLY A 125 21.29 3.92 -9.44
CA GLY A 125 20.28 4.96 -9.72
C GLY A 125 18.81 4.56 -9.52
N GLN A 126 18.52 3.48 -8.79
CA GLN A 126 17.15 3.11 -8.41
C GLN A 126 16.83 3.56 -6.99
N ILE A 127 15.72 4.27 -6.90
CA ILE A 127 15.16 4.92 -5.73
C ILE A 127 14.38 3.86 -4.91
N ASP A 128 14.48 3.83 -3.57
CA ASP A 128 13.68 2.95 -2.68
C ASP A 128 12.39 3.65 -2.18
N PHE A 129 11.51 2.89 -1.50
CA PHE A 129 10.35 3.45 -0.78
C PHE A 129 10.59 3.42 0.72
N ARG A 130 10.28 4.53 1.39
CA ARG A 130 10.31 4.63 2.86
C ARG A 130 8.92 4.92 3.41
N PHE A 131 8.46 4.05 4.29
CA PHE A 131 7.18 4.15 4.99
C PHE A 131 7.36 4.82 6.34
N TYR A 132 6.61 5.89 6.58
CA TYR A 132 6.61 6.64 7.83
C TYR A 132 5.26 6.53 8.53
N CYS A 133 5.26 6.18 9.82
CA CYS A 133 4.04 6.07 10.63
C CYS A 133 3.76 7.30 11.49
N THR A 134 4.75 8.18 11.64
CA THR A 134 4.64 9.41 12.43
C THR A 134 5.16 10.59 11.63
N VAL A 135 4.81 11.79 12.07
CA VAL A 135 5.32 13.06 11.52
C VAL A 135 6.45 13.64 12.37
N LYS A 136 7.05 12.88 13.29
CA LYS A 136 8.10 13.36 14.23
C LYS A 136 9.38 13.86 13.54
N ARG A 137 9.63 13.43 12.31
CA ARG A 137 10.72 13.94 11.47
C ARG A 137 10.50 15.38 11.01
N ILE A 138 9.26 15.86 11.06
CA ILE A 138 8.87 17.18 10.58
C ILE A 138 8.92 18.16 11.74
N GLU A 139 9.84 19.11 11.67
CA GLU A 139 10.07 20.13 12.68
C GLU A 139 9.68 21.50 12.15
N LYS A 140 8.89 22.26 12.91
CA LYS A 140 8.66 23.67 12.60
C LYS A 140 9.88 24.48 13.03
N ARG A 141 10.53 25.16 12.07
CA ARG A 141 11.69 26.03 12.28
C ARG A 141 11.39 27.42 11.70
N GLY A 142 10.94 28.34 12.56
CA GLY A 142 10.39 29.62 12.11
C GLY A 142 9.11 29.41 11.28
N ASP A 143 9.06 30.01 10.09
CA ASP A 143 7.93 29.90 9.15
C ASP A 143 8.03 28.71 8.19
N ARG A 144 8.99 27.81 8.42
CA ARG A 144 9.26 26.64 7.56
C ARG A 144 9.06 25.35 8.34
N TYR A 145 8.67 24.32 7.63
CA TYR A 145 8.63 22.96 8.16
C TYR A 145 9.76 22.15 7.52
N TRP A 146 10.52 21.50 8.38
CA TRP A 146 11.78 20.87 8.04
C TRP A 146 11.70 19.36 8.26
N ASN A 147 11.96 18.55 7.25
CA ASN A 147 12.20 17.12 7.44
C ASN A 147 13.65 16.93 7.88
N LYS A 148 13.86 16.60 9.15
CA LYS A 148 15.19 16.44 9.74
C LYS A 148 15.97 15.23 9.20
N ASP A 149 15.28 14.21 8.71
CA ASP A 149 15.91 13.01 8.17
C ASP A 149 16.44 13.25 6.75
N ARG A 150 15.79 14.16 6.01
CA ARG A 150 16.14 14.51 4.62
C ARG A 150 16.88 15.83 4.48
N ASN A 151 16.99 16.60 5.56
CA ASN A 151 17.58 17.93 5.54
C ASN A 151 16.88 18.82 4.48
N MET A 152 15.53 18.80 4.44
CA MET A 152 14.73 19.52 3.43
C MET A 152 13.60 20.35 4.05
N VAL A 153 13.21 21.40 3.34
CA VAL A 153 12.05 22.24 3.68
C VAL A 153 10.84 21.77 2.87
N TYR A 154 9.74 21.45 3.55
CA TYR A 154 8.45 21.31 2.88
C TYR A 154 7.88 22.68 2.55
N LYS A 155 7.15 22.78 1.43
CA LYS A 155 6.47 24.02 1.08
C LYS A 155 5.39 24.29 2.13
N LEU A 156 5.26 25.54 2.54
CA LEU A 156 4.38 25.92 3.66
C LEU A 156 2.92 25.57 3.37
N ASP A 157 2.48 25.75 2.13
CA ASP A 157 1.14 25.40 1.65
C ASP A 157 0.83 23.90 1.70
N GLU A 158 1.84 23.02 1.55
CA GLU A 158 1.64 21.57 1.71
C GLU A 158 1.26 21.18 3.15
N ILE A 159 1.57 22.02 4.14
CA ILE A 159 1.38 21.73 5.57
C ILE A 159 0.26 22.55 6.20
N THR A 160 0.10 23.82 5.80
CA THR A 160 -0.82 24.74 6.47
C THR A 160 -2.04 25.13 5.67
N SER A 161 -2.05 24.95 4.35
CA SER A 161 -3.20 25.33 3.53
C SER A 161 -4.26 24.22 3.53
N PRO A 162 -5.56 24.57 3.52
CA PRO A 162 -6.61 23.61 3.25
C PRO A 162 -6.35 22.88 1.92
N GLY A 163 -6.31 21.55 1.95
CA GLY A 163 -5.95 20.72 0.79
C GLY A 163 -4.44 20.45 0.64
N GLY A 164 -3.59 21.03 1.49
CA GLY A 164 -2.18 20.66 1.59
C GLY A 164 -2.04 19.20 2.05
N ARG A 165 -1.12 18.45 1.42
CA ARG A 165 -0.97 16.99 1.63
C ARG A 165 -0.75 16.63 3.11
N PHE A 166 0.12 17.37 3.81
CA PHE A 166 0.37 17.15 5.24
C PHE A 166 -0.74 17.73 6.12
N ALA A 167 -1.39 18.83 5.71
CA ALA A 167 -2.56 19.35 6.43
C ALA A 167 -3.67 18.28 6.53
N ASN A 168 -3.90 17.55 5.43
CA ASN A 168 -4.85 16.44 5.37
C ASN A 168 -4.43 15.25 6.26
N CYS A 169 -3.14 15.13 6.59
CA CYS A 169 -2.59 14.03 7.39
C CYS A 169 -2.51 14.35 8.90
N MET A 170 -2.55 15.63 9.25
CA MET A 170 -2.52 16.17 10.62
C MET A 170 -3.90 16.68 11.10
N ASP A 171 -4.99 16.19 10.51
CA ASP A 171 -6.38 16.51 10.88
C ASP A 171 -6.78 18.00 10.73
N LEU A 172 -6.12 18.77 9.85
CA LEU A 172 -6.47 20.19 9.60
C LEU A 172 -7.56 20.37 8.52
N THR A 173 -7.84 19.33 7.72
CA THR A 173 -8.83 19.28 6.63
C THR A 173 -9.40 17.86 6.46
N SER A 174 -10.28 17.63 5.46
CA SER A 174 -10.80 16.28 5.15
C SER A 174 -9.64 15.28 5.08
N PRO A 175 -9.67 14.19 5.86
CA PRO A 175 -8.43 13.55 6.25
C PRO A 175 -7.93 12.59 5.16
N ALA A 176 -6.68 12.78 4.74
CA ALA A 176 -5.98 11.86 3.84
C ALA A 176 -5.62 10.57 4.59
N LEU A 177 -5.73 9.43 3.91
CA LEU A 177 -5.39 8.12 4.50
C LEU A 177 -3.86 7.94 4.58
N MET A 178 -3.20 8.25 3.47
CA MET A 178 -1.76 8.24 3.28
C MET A 178 -1.41 9.35 2.28
N ILE A 179 -0.13 9.70 2.19
CA ILE A 179 0.37 10.65 1.20
C ILE A 179 1.75 10.22 0.70
N THR A 180 1.99 10.44 -0.60
CA THR A 180 3.29 10.18 -1.23
C THR A 180 4.03 11.47 -1.56
N PHE A 181 5.34 11.48 -1.28
CA PHE A 181 6.28 12.50 -1.74
C PHE A 181 7.34 11.87 -2.62
N THR A 182 7.30 12.25 -3.88
CA THR A 182 8.41 12.09 -4.81
C THR A 182 9.22 13.38 -4.82
N ASN A 183 10.54 13.25 -4.89
CA ASN A 183 11.37 14.38 -5.20
C ASN A 183 12.60 13.88 -5.94
N THR A 184 12.71 14.29 -7.20
CA THR A 184 13.76 13.90 -8.13
C THR A 184 15.17 14.31 -7.68
N GLU A 185 15.29 15.28 -6.77
CA GLU A 185 16.57 15.68 -6.17
C GLU A 185 17.06 14.70 -5.09
N PHE A 186 16.18 13.80 -4.63
CA PHE A 186 16.46 12.90 -3.51
C PHE A 186 16.34 11.43 -3.90
N LYS A 187 16.98 10.62 -3.07
CA LYS A 187 17.37 9.24 -3.37
C LYS A 187 16.27 8.19 -3.13
N TYR A 188 15.12 8.59 -2.56
CA TYR A 188 13.99 7.71 -2.22
C TYR A 188 12.63 8.42 -2.27
N SER A 189 11.56 7.65 -2.54
CA SER A 189 10.17 8.11 -2.44
C SER A 189 9.64 7.89 -1.01
N GLU A 190 8.89 8.84 -0.46
CA GLU A 190 8.29 8.76 0.88
C GLU A 190 6.81 8.41 0.80
N ILE A 191 6.37 7.47 1.62
CA ILE A 191 4.97 7.18 1.85
C ILE A 191 4.69 7.44 3.34
N GLN A 192 3.94 8.49 3.64
CA GLN A 192 3.49 8.81 4.98
C GLN A 192 2.11 8.18 5.21
N ILE A 193 2.04 7.25 6.17
CA ILE A 193 0.79 6.73 6.67
C ILE A 193 0.26 7.72 7.71
N CYS A 194 -0.96 8.22 7.53
CA CYS A 194 -1.47 9.22 8.45
C CYS A 194 -1.77 8.62 9.83
N PRO A 195 -1.30 9.25 10.94
CA PRO A 195 -1.41 8.65 12.27
C PRO A 195 -2.85 8.30 12.67
N TRP A 196 -3.81 9.15 12.33
CA TRP A 196 -5.23 8.90 12.58
C TRP A 196 -5.71 7.64 11.84
N PHE A 197 -5.28 7.45 10.58
CA PHE A 197 -5.67 6.32 9.75
C PHE A 197 -5.05 5.03 10.29
N LEU A 198 -3.75 5.06 10.60
CA LEU A 198 -3.04 3.94 11.23
C LEU A 198 -3.74 3.49 12.52
N SER A 199 -4.08 4.44 13.40
CA SER A 199 -4.82 4.16 14.63
C SER A 199 -6.18 3.51 14.36
N LYS A 200 -6.92 3.99 13.35
CA LYS A 200 -8.22 3.43 12.96
C LYS A 200 -8.08 1.99 12.45
N VAL A 201 -7.18 1.73 11.50
CA VAL A 201 -7.04 0.40 10.89
C VAL A 201 -6.48 -0.65 11.84
N ARG A 202 -5.70 -0.26 12.86
CA ARG A 202 -5.30 -1.15 13.96
C ARG A 202 -6.47 -1.57 14.83
N GLY A 203 -7.39 -0.65 15.12
CA GLY A 203 -8.59 -0.93 15.90
C GLY A 203 -9.46 -2.00 15.26
N TYR A 204 -9.44 -2.08 13.92
CA TYR A 204 -10.12 -3.12 13.17
C TYR A 204 -9.27 -4.40 13.06
N LYS A 205 -9.40 -5.27 14.06
CA LYS A 205 -8.93 -6.66 13.94
C LYS A 205 -9.86 -7.44 13.00
N PHE A 206 -9.72 -7.23 11.69
CA PHE A 206 -10.34 -8.13 10.71
C PHE A 206 -9.61 -9.47 10.80
N LYS A 207 -10.01 -10.31 11.76
CA LYS A 207 -9.64 -11.72 11.79
C LYS A 207 -10.19 -12.34 10.52
N ASP A 208 -9.31 -12.49 9.54
CA ASP A 208 -9.47 -13.30 8.34
C ASP A 208 -10.87 -13.18 7.71
N LEU A 209 -11.05 -12.17 6.86
CA LEU A 209 -12.31 -11.90 6.15
C LEU A 209 -12.81 -13.12 5.33
N SER A 210 -11.95 -14.12 5.11
CA SER A 210 -12.30 -15.39 4.49
C SER A 210 -13.19 -16.30 5.37
N SER A 211 -13.32 -15.98 6.67
CA SER A 211 -14.19 -16.68 7.63
C SER A 211 -15.57 -16.06 7.78
N LEU A 212 -15.80 -14.88 7.17
CA LEU A 212 -17.08 -14.19 7.27
C LEU A 212 -18.06 -14.69 6.20
N PRO A 213 -19.33 -14.96 6.57
CA PRO A 213 -20.39 -15.19 5.59
C PRO A 213 -20.48 -14.03 4.59
N SER A 214 -20.71 -14.32 3.30
CA SER A 214 -20.76 -13.29 2.23
C SER A 214 -21.76 -12.15 2.52
N ALA A 215 -22.84 -12.43 3.25
CA ALA A 215 -23.82 -11.43 3.68
C ALA A 215 -23.32 -10.49 4.79
N VAL A 216 -22.42 -10.96 5.65
CA VAL A 216 -21.79 -10.16 6.72
C VAL A 216 -20.58 -9.38 6.17
N PHE A 217 -19.93 -9.95 5.16
CA PHE A 217 -18.78 -9.36 4.48
C PHE A 217 -19.06 -7.97 3.87
N SER A 218 -20.18 -7.82 3.16
CA SER A 218 -20.62 -6.52 2.61
C SER A 218 -21.00 -5.51 3.70
N LEU A 219 -21.45 -5.99 4.87
CA LEU A 219 -21.79 -5.17 6.03
C LEU A 219 -20.53 -4.66 6.75
N VAL A 220 -19.51 -5.51 6.92
CA VAL A 220 -18.25 -5.19 7.59
C VAL A 220 -17.41 -4.21 6.77
N ALA A 221 -17.40 -4.35 5.44
CA ALA A 221 -16.77 -3.36 4.55
C ALA A 221 -17.37 -1.94 4.76
N ARG A 222 -18.67 -1.83 5.08
CA ARG A 222 -19.35 -0.55 5.32
C ARG A 222 -19.07 0.09 6.68
N VAL A 223 -18.49 -0.64 7.64
CA VAL A 223 -18.29 -0.14 9.02
C VAL A 223 -16.99 0.68 9.16
N ALA A 224 -15.99 0.45 8.32
CA ALA A 224 -14.68 1.10 8.42
C ALA A 224 -14.65 2.57 7.95
N VAL A 225 -15.67 3.00 7.20
CA VAL A 225 -15.73 4.29 6.52
C VAL A 225 -16.82 5.17 7.18
N PRO A 226 -16.59 6.48 7.43
CA PRO A 226 -17.59 7.39 7.99
C PRO A 226 -18.93 7.29 7.25
N ILE A 227 -20.05 7.47 7.96
CA ILE A 227 -21.41 7.25 7.40
C ILE A 227 -21.64 8.05 6.11
N ALA A 228 -21.14 9.29 6.02
CA ALA A 228 -21.24 10.13 4.82
C ALA A 228 -20.49 9.54 3.61
N ALA A 229 -19.39 8.84 3.87
CA ALA A 229 -18.56 8.20 2.86
C ALA A 229 -19.15 6.83 2.43
N ARG A 230 -20.13 6.26 3.16
CA ARG A 230 -20.87 5.05 2.72
C ARG A 230 -21.74 5.26 1.47
N VAL A 231 -22.06 6.50 1.13
CA VAL A 231 -22.83 6.83 -0.09
C VAL A 231 -21.91 6.97 -1.30
N MET A 232 -20.64 7.33 -1.08
CA MET A 232 -19.67 7.57 -2.15
C MET A 232 -18.74 6.38 -2.41
N TYR A 233 -18.52 5.50 -1.42
CA TYR A 233 -17.66 4.34 -1.55
C TYR A 233 -18.45 3.03 -1.68
N THR A 234 -18.02 2.20 -2.63
CA THR A 234 -18.55 0.86 -2.89
C THR A 234 -17.91 -0.19 -1.96
N PRO A 235 -18.42 -1.44 -1.93
CA PRO A 235 -17.82 -2.50 -1.11
C PRO A 235 -16.35 -2.78 -1.42
N ILE A 236 -15.94 -2.77 -2.69
CA ILE A 236 -14.53 -2.95 -3.08
C ILE A 236 -13.65 -1.81 -2.58
N ASP A 237 -14.19 -0.61 -2.43
CA ASP A 237 -13.42 0.55 -1.97
C ASP A 237 -12.96 0.41 -0.52
N SER A 238 -13.76 -0.26 0.30
CA SER A 238 -13.49 -0.48 1.72
C SER A 238 -12.81 -1.83 1.98
N PHE A 239 -12.77 -2.72 0.99
CA PHE A 239 -12.14 -4.03 1.11
C PHE A 239 -10.61 -3.90 1.06
N SER A 240 -9.93 -4.49 2.04
CA SER A 240 -8.47 -4.39 2.17
C SER A 240 -7.97 -2.93 2.14
N LEU A 241 -8.74 -2.00 2.71
CA LEU A 241 -8.55 -0.55 2.55
C LEU A 241 -7.09 -0.11 2.69
N MET A 242 -6.40 -0.52 3.76
CA MET A 242 -4.99 -0.16 3.96
C MET A 242 -4.07 -0.73 2.88
N ASP A 243 -4.24 -2.01 2.53
CA ASP A 243 -3.40 -2.70 1.54
C ASP A 243 -3.61 -2.05 0.15
N LYS A 244 -4.86 -1.71 -0.19
CA LYS A 244 -5.23 -0.99 -1.41
C LYS A 244 -4.62 0.42 -1.43
N THR A 245 -4.75 1.18 -0.35
CA THR A 245 -4.15 2.52 -0.24
C THR A 245 -2.63 2.44 -0.37
N LEU A 246 -1.97 1.42 0.18
CA LEU A 246 -0.53 1.22 -0.03
C LEU A 246 -0.18 1.00 -1.50
N VAL A 247 -0.97 0.21 -2.25
CA VAL A 247 -0.77 0.07 -3.71
C VAL A 247 -0.95 1.42 -4.42
N HIS A 248 -1.99 2.18 -4.08
CA HIS A 248 -2.22 3.54 -4.61
C HIS A 248 -1.02 4.47 -4.38
N GLU A 249 -0.52 4.55 -3.14
CA GLU A 249 0.65 5.37 -2.82
C GLU A 249 1.90 4.90 -3.57
N MET A 250 2.11 3.58 -3.67
CA MET A 250 3.26 3.03 -4.42
C MET A 250 3.22 3.42 -5.90
N THR A 251 2.06 3.67 -6.52
CA THR A 251 2.01 4.09 -7.92
C THR A 251 2.34 5.58 -8.13
N HIS A 252 2.24 6.40 -7.08
CA HIS A 252 2.67 7.81 -7.14
C HIS A 252 4.18 7.99 -7.12
N THR A 253 4.93 6.93 -6.83
CA THR A 253 6.37 6.99 -6.65
C THR A 253 7.14 7.09 -7.97
N ASP A 254 8.38 7.59 -7.93
CA ASP A 254 9.24 7.76 -9.12
C ASP A 254 9.59 6.43 -9.84
N GLN A 255 9.36 5.32 -9.16
CA GLN A 255 9.65 3.97 -9.59
C GLN A 255 8.50 3.37 -10.40
N PHE A 256 7.33 4.00 -10.34
CA PHE A 256 6.24 3.79 -11.25
C PHE A 256 6.41 4.76 -12.42
N SER A 257 6.55 4.28 -13.66
CA SER A 257 6.91 5.15 -14.79
C SER A 257 5.82 5.20 -15.87
N PRO A 258 5.29 6.39 -16.19
CA PRO A 258 5.40 7.63 -15.41
C PRO A 258 4.63 7.52 -14.08
N PRO A 259 5.01 8.27 -13.03
CA PRO A 259 4.29 8.25 -11.76
C PRO A 259 2.83 8.62 -11.96
N THR A 260 1.92 7.92 -11.28
CA THR A 260 0.50 8.24 -11.34
C THR A 260 0.21 9.53 -10.61
N ILE A 261 -0.93 10.12 -10.92
CA ILE A 261 -1.50 11.29 -10.26
C ILE A 261 -2.89 10.93 -9.73
N ASP A 262 -3.42 11.78 -8.86
CA ASP A 262 -4.85 11.77 -8.54
C ASP A 262 -5.53 12.64 -9.57
N VAL A 263 -6.12 12.02 -10.60
CA VAL A 263 -6.68 12.77 -11.74
C VAL A 263 -7.78 13.73 -11.26
N GLU A 264 -7.91 14.90 -11.90
CA GLU A 264 -8.83 15.95 -11.43
C GLU A 264 -10.31 15.50 -11.44
N GLY A 265 -11.11 16.08 -10.53
CA GLY A 265 -12.57 15.89 -10.51
C GLY A 265 -13.05 14.65 -9.75
N ASP A 266 -12.50 14.43 -8.55
CA ASP A 266 -12.81 13.32 -7.63
C ASP A 266 -12.47 11.93 -8.20
N PRO A 267 -11.19 11.54 -8.20
CA PRO A 267 -10.71 10.31 -8.82
C PRO A 267 -10.85 9.07 -7.94
N TYR A 268 -11.28 9.23 -6.69
CA TYR A 268 -11.21 8.19 -5.68
C TYR A 268 -12.47 7.35 -5.65
N GLY A 269 -12.29 6.05 -5.48
CA GLY A 269 -13.35 5.08 -5.39
C GLY A 269 -13.73 4.47 -6.73
N PHE A 270 -14.28 3.26 -6.67
CA PHE A 270 -14.52 2.42 -7.83
C PHE A 270 -15.42 3.06 -8.87
N MET A 271 -16.52 3.71 -8.46
CA MET A 271 -17.44 4.38 -9.39
C MET A 271 -16.75 5.54 -10.14
N ASN A 272 -15.89 6.28 -9.45
CA ASN A 272 -15.15 7.38 -10.04
C ASN A 272 -14.05 6.88 -10.97
N ALA A 273 -13.29 5.85 -10.55
CA ALA A 273 -12.30 5.19 -11.38
C ALA A 273 -12.91 4.64 -12.68
N GLN A 274 -14.09 4.01 -12.59
CA GLN A 274 -14.87 3.58 -13.75
C GLN A 274 -15.31 4.73 -14.64
N ARG A 275 -15.82 5.81 -14.05
CA ARG A 275 -16.25 7.01 -14.78
C ARG A 275 -15.09 7.62 -15.56
N VAL A 276 -13.91 7.77 -14.93
CA VAL A 276 -12.69 8.25 -15.59
C VAL A 276 -12.36 7.38 -16.82
N ALA A 277 -12.38 6.05 -16.66
CA ALA A 277 -12.12 5.14 -17.76
C ALA A 277 -13.17 5.25 -18.89
N ALA A 278 -14.46 5.29 -18.54
CA ALA A 278 -15.55 5.42 -19.50
C ALA A 278 -15.53 6.77 -20.25
N ASP A 279 -15.20 7.85 -19.55
CA ASP A 279 -15.06 9.19 -20.14
C ASP A 279 -13.88 9.22 -21.11
N TRP A 280 -12.75 8.61 -20.77
CA TRP A 280 -11.58 8.49 -21.65
C TRP A 280 -11.85 7.62 -22.90
N VAL A 281 -12.59 6.51 -22.75
CA VAL A 281 -13.01 5.66 -23.89
C VAL A 281 -13.89 6.45 -24.86
N ARG A 282 -14.77 7.31 -24.34
CA ARG A 282 -15.67 8.14 -25.14
C ARG A 282 -14.95 9.32 -25.80
N ASP A 283 -13.97 9.89 -25.10
CA ASP A 283 -13.23 11.07 -25.51
C ASP A 283 -11.79 10.99 -24.93
N ASN A 284 -10.83 10.68 -25.79
CA ASN A 284 -9.43 10.50 -25.38
C ASN A 284 -8.72 11.80 -24.97
N SER A 285 -9.39 12.96 -25.09
CA SER A 285 -8.91 14.23 -24.51
C SER A 285 -9.17 14.33 -23.00
N LYS A 286 -10.01 13.43 -22.44
CA LYS A 286 -10.22 13.30 -21.00
C LYS A 286 -8.99 12.70 -20.31
N PRO A 287 -8.86 12.84 -18.98
CA PRO A 287 -7.74 12.26 -18.24
C PRO A 287 -7.59 10.76 -18.51
N ASP A 288 -6.38 10.31 -18.84
CA ASP A 288 -6.10 8.90 -19.08
C ASP A 288 -6.24 8.11 -17.76
N PRO A 289 -7.11 7.09 -17.68
CA PRO A 289 -7.25 6.27 -16.47
C PRO A 289 -5.96 5.57 -16.06
N MET A 290 -5.03 5.33 -16.99
CA MET A 290 -3.71 4.78 -16.71
C MET A 290 -2.77 5.77 -16.02
N ARG A 291 -3.18 7.03 -15.85
CA ARG A 291 -2.51 8.03 -15.04
C ARG A 291 -3.10 8.11 -13.63
N ASN A 292 -4.23 7.48 -13.33
CA ASN A 292 -4.88 7.56 -12.02
C ASN A 292 -4.41 6.44 -11.08
N ALA A 293 -3.91 6.79 -9.89
CA ALA A 293 -3.41 5.83 -8.91
C ALA A 293 -4.48 4.84 -8.44
N ASP A 294 -5.71 5.31 -8.23
CA ASP A 294 -6.77 4.45 -7.69
C ASP A 294 -7.24 3.39 -8.70
N ASN A 295 -7.14 3.64 -10.01
CA ASN A 295 -7.42 2.62 -11.03
C ASN A 295 -6.47 1.43 -10.92
N TYR A 296 -5.19 1.65 -10.60
CA TYR A 296 -4.22 0.56 -10.34
C TYR A 296 -4.51 -0.15 -9.03
N SER A 297 -4.82 0.60 -7.97
CA SER A 297 -5.12 0.07 -6.65
C SER A 297 -6.35 -0.86 -6.69
N LEU A 298 -7.41 -0.42 -7.36
CA LEU A 298 -8.66 -1.13 -7.56
C LEU A 298 -8.48 -2.34 -8.48
N PHE A 299 -7.67 -2.22 -9.52
CA PHE A 299 -7.34 -3.35 -10.38
C PHE A 299 -6.56 -4.43 -9.61
N ALA A 300 -5.61 -4.04 -8.76
CA ALA A 300 -4.84 -4.97 -7.95
C ALA A 300 -5.73 -5.77 -6.99
N VAL A 301 -6.58 -5.07 -6.23
CA VAL A 301 -7.48 -5.73 -5.27
C VAL A 301 -8.58 -6.54 -5.95
N GLY A 302 -9.16 -6.04 -7.05
CA GLY A 302 -10.20 -6.74 -7.81
C GLY A 302 -9.66 -8.00 -8.49
N THR A 303 -8.44 -7.96 -9.02
CA THR A 303 -7.75 -9.15 -9.56
C THR A 303 -7.59 -10.22 -8.48
N TRP A 304 -7.13 -9.84 -7.30
CA TRP A 304 -6.99 -10.77 -6.17
C TRP A 304 -8.33 -11.38 -5.76
N ILE A 305 -9.41 -10.57 -5.69
CA ILE A 305 -10.78 -11.05 -5.40
C ILE A 305 -11.20 -12.11 -6.42
N ILE A 306 -11.07 -11.82 -7.72
CA ILE A 306 -11.44 -12.72 -8.81
C ILE A 306 -10.61 -14.01 -8.74
N ALA A 307 -9.29 -13.90 -8.59
CA ALA A 307 -8.37 -15.03 -8.50
C ALA A 307 -8.63 -15.95 -7.29
N LYS A 308 -9.24 -15.40 -6.23
CA LYS A 308 -9.69 -16.14 -5.05
C LYS A 308 -11.14 -16.62 -5.15
N GLY A 309 -11.76 -16.59 -6.33
CA GLY A 309 -13.11 -17.13 -6.52
C GLY A 309 -14.23 -16.21 -6.05
N GLY A 310 -13.96 -14.92 -5.83
CA GLY A 310 -14.97 -13.90 -5.52
C GLY A 310 -15.88 -13.53 -6.70
N GLY A 311 -15.62 -14.08 -7.89
CA GLY A 311 -16.36 -13.76 -9.11
C GLY A 311 -16.04 -12.35 -9.63
N PRO A 312 -16.75 -11.90 -10.68
CA PRO A 312 -16.53 -10.58 -11.28
C PRO A 312 -16.90 -9.47 -10.30
N ILE A 313 -16.23 -8.32 -10.43
CA ILE A 313 -16.61 -7.09 -9.74
C ILE A 313 -17.76 -6.45 -10.52
N ASN A 314 -18.92 -6.32 -9.88
CA ASN A 314 -20.11 -5.74 -10.51
C ASN A 314 -19.94 -4.22 -10.74
N PRO A 315 -20.76 -3.59 -11.61
CA PRO A 315 -20.70 -2.15 -11.84
C PRO A 315 -20.88 -1.29 -10.58
N ASP A 316 -21.55 -1.79 -9.55
CA ASP A 316 -21.74 -1.10 -8.26
C ASP A 316 -20.62 -1.38 -7.23
N GLY A 317 -19.53 -2.02 -7.67
CA GLY A 317 -18.40 -2.41 -6.83
C GLY A 317 -18.68 -3.55 -5.85
N THR A 318 -19.82 -4.24 -5.97
CA THR A 318 -20.10 -5.47 -5.22
C THR A 318 -19.40 -6.68 -5.84
N PHE A 319 -19.15 -7.71 -5.03
CA PHE A 319 -18.52 -8.96 -5.43
C PHE A 319 -18.90 -10.08 -4.45
N ARG A 320 -18.66 -11.34 -4.82
CA ARG A 320 -18.87 -12.48 -3.90
C ARG A 320 -17.66 -12.63 -2.99
N ALA A 321 -17.86 -13.17 -1.80
CA ALA A 321 -16.77 -13.40 -0.86
C ALA A 321 -15.66 -14.26 -1.51
N PRO A 322 -14.40 -13.80 -1.49
CA PRO A 322 -13.25 -14.61 -1.89
C PRO A 322 -13.20 -15.90 -1.06
N GLN A 323 -12.92 -17.03 -1.72
CA GLN A 323 -12.68 -18.30 -1.05
C GLN A 323 -11.37 -18.21 -0.25
N SER A 324 -11.40 -18.60 1.03
CA SER A 324 -10.18 -18.93 1.75
C SER A 324 -9.42 -19.98 0.95
N THR A 325 -8.12 -19.81 0.73
CA THR A 325 -7.28 -20.96 0.36
C THR A 325 -7.60 -22.08 1.34
N PRO A 326 -7.98 -23.30 0.88
CA PRO A 326 -8.23 -24.40 1.79
C PRO A 326 -7.02 -24.51 2.71
N LYS A 327 -7.23 -24.51 4.03
CA LYS A 327 -6.15 -24.87 4.94
C LYS A 327 -5.59 -26.20 4.43
N PRO A 328 -4.27 -26.32 4.19
CA PRO A 328 -3.70 -27.62 3.90
C PRO A 328 -4.20 -28.56 5.00
N ARG A 329 -4.87 -29.64 4.61
CA ARG A 329 -5.22 -30.70 5.56
C ARG A 329 -3.89 -31.22 6.08
N ILE A 330 -3.55 -30.85 7.32
CA ILE A 330 -2.42 -31.42 8.05
C ILE A 330 -2.76 -32.88 8.35
#